data_AF-A0A2S5ZB45-F1
#
_entry.id   AF-A0A2S5ZB45-F1
#
_cell.length_a   1.000
_cell.length_b   1.000
_cell.length_c   1.000
_cell.angle_alpha   90.00
_cell.angle_beta   90.00
_cell.angle_gamma   90.00
#
_symmetry.space_group_name_H-M   'P 1'
#
loop_
_entity.id
_entity.type
_entity.pdbx_description
1 polymer ?
#
loop_
_entity_poly.entity_id
_entity_poly.type
_entity_poly.pdbx_seq_one_letter_code
_entity_poly.pdbx_strand_id
1 'polypeptide(L)'
;MRKQSTLFGALAVTATLAFFPMTSAVAEEIRVPVGTQADRDQASFPGSGMSQSSVRASWGAPMEIHGPVGQPPITQWHYQSFVVYFEGDRVIHTVLKHNR
;
A
#
# COMPACT_ATOMS: atom_id res chain seq x y z
N MET A 1 54.64 51.72 -43.05
CA MET A 1 53.72 51.64 -41.87
C MET A 1 52.59 50.67 -42.23
N ARG A 2 52.42 49.62 -41.42
CA ARG A 2 51.51 48.48 -41.62
C ARG A 2 50.10 48.78 -41.08
N LYS A 3 49.07 48.19 -41.70
CA LYS A 3 47.79 47.89 -41.04
C LYS A 3 47.25 46.55 -41.54
N GLN A 4 47.22 45.55 -40.64
CA GLN A 4 46.50 44.29 -40.80
C GLN A 4 45.57 44.16 -39.61
N SER A 5 44.27 44.01 -39.83
CA SER A 5 43.30 43.87 -38.73
C SER A 5 42.06 43.12 -39.16
N THR A 6 42.16 41.81 -39.39
CA THR A 6 40.98 40.92 -39.50
C THR A 6 41.38 39.46 -39.23
N LEU A 7 41.69 39.09 -37.99
CA LEU A 7 41.92 37.68 -37.60
C LEU A 7 41.44 37.30 -36.18
N PHE A 8 40.55 38.07 -35.54
CA PHE A 8 40.10 37.76 -34.17
C PHE A 8 38.62 37.36 -34.02
N GLY A 9 37.83 37.34 -35.11
CA GLY A 9 36.38 37.09 -35.02
C GLY A 9 35.96 35.62 -34.89
N ALA A 10 36.78 34.67 -35.33
CA ALA A 10 36.36 33.27 -35.44
C ALA A 10 36.67 32.39 -34.21
N LEU A 11 37.47 32.87 -33.25
CA LEU A 11 37.87 32.09 -32.07
C LEU A 11 36.93 32.26 -30.87
N ALA A 12 36.09 33.30 -30.86
CA ALA A 12 35.23 33.61 -29.71
C ALA A 12 33.89 32.83 -29.71
N VAL A 13 33.46 32.28 -30.85
CA VAL A 13 32.15 31.62 -30.98
C VAL A 13 32.21 30.14 -30.58
N THR A 14 33.37 29.47 -30.72
CA THR A 14 33.54 28.07 -30.30
C THR A 14 33.76 27.90 -28.79
N ALA A 15 34.24 28.94 -28.10
CA ALA A 15 34.52 28.86 -26.66
C ALA A 15 33.27 28.97 -25.77
N THR A 16 32.14 29.48 -26.28
CA THR A 16 30.92 29.69 -25.48
C THR A 16 30.01 28.46 -25.40
N LEU A 17 30.13 27.49 -26.33
CA LEU A 17 29.35 26.25 -26.27
C LEU A 17 29.85 25.25 -25.22
N ALA A 18 31.11 25.38 -24.78
CA ALA A 18 31.74 24.44 -23.83
C ALA A 18 31.42 24.75 -22.36
N PHE A 19 30.73 25.85 -22.06
CA PHE A 19 30.44 26.30 -20.69
C PHE A 19 28.96 26.23 -20.32
N PHE A 20 28.17 25.40 -21.02
CA PHE A 20 26.81 25.11 -20.60
C PHE A 20 26.81 24.31 -19.29
N PRO A 21 26.18 24.80 -18.21
CA PRO A 21 26.09 24.07 -16.96
C PRO A 21 25.26 22.79 -17.18
N MET A 22 25.88 21.63 -16.99
CA MET A 22 25.16 20.36 -16.97
C MET A 22 24.39 20.26 -15.66
N THR A 23 23.11 20.62 -15.68
CA THR A 23 22.22 20.44 -14.53
C THR A 23 21.87 18.95 -14.41
N SER A 24 22.37 18.27 -13.39
CA SER A 24 21.98 16.90 -13.07
C SER A 24 20.59 16.88 -12.45
N ALA A 25 19.71 16.01 -12.96
CA ALA A 25 18.41 15.75 -12.35
C ALA A 25 18.60 14.85 -11.11
N VAL A 26 17.97 15.23 -10.00
CA VAL A 26 17.91 14.41 -8.78
C VAL A 26 16.49 13.86 -8.66
N ALA A 27 16.37 12.54 -8.51
CA ALA A 27 15.08 11.89 -8.25
C ALA A 27 14.92 11.62 -6.75
N GLU A 28 13.76 11.96 -6.20
CA GLU A 28 13.40 11.67 -4.82
C GLU A 28 12.73 10.29 -4.74
N GLU A 29 13.26 9.39 -3.91
CA GLU A 29 12.64 8.09 -3.61
C GLU A 29 11.90 8.19 -2.26
N ILE A 30 10.58 8.28 -2.31
CA ILE A 30 9.72 8.20 -1.12
C ILE A 30 9.29 6.76 -0.93
N ARG A 31 9.79 6.10 0.11
CA ARG A 31 9.31 4.77 0.52
C ARG A 31 8.11 4.91 1.43
N VAL A 32 6.95 4.46 0.97
CA VAL A 32 5.76 4.31 1.81
C VAL A 32 5.90 3.00 2.59
N PRO A 33 6.01 3.04 3.93
CA PRO A 33 6.01 1.83 4.72
C PRO A 33 4.67 1.11 4.54
N VAL A 34 4.73 -0.20 4.30
CA VAL A 34 3.52 -1.03 4.40
C VAL A 34 3.10 -1.07 5.85
N GLY A 35 1.82 -0.80 6.12
CA GLY A 35 1.29 -0.95 7.48
C GLY A 35 1.44 -2.40 7.93
N THR A 36 2.09 -2.62 9.06
CA THR A 36 2.08 -3.93 9.70
C THR A 36 0.68 -4.17 10.26
N GLN A 37 -0.02 -5.17 9.72
CA GLN A 37 -1.22 -5.65 10.37
C GLN A 37 -0.80 -6.29 11.70
N ALA A 38 -1.48 -5.93 12.80
CA ALA A 38 -1.12 -6.35 14.16
C ALA A 38 -0.77 -7.84 14.24
N ASP A 39 0.17 -8.19 15.12
CA ASP A 39 0.73 -9.54 15.22
C ASP A 39 -0.40 -10.56 15.36
N ARG A 40 -0.56 -11.38 14.31
CA ARG A 40 -1.67 -12.31 14.16
C ARG A 40 -1.26 -13.64 14.77
N ASP A 41 -1.35 -13.75 16.08
CA ASP A 41 -1.40 -15.07 16.71
C ASP A 41 -2.63 -15.79 16.18
N GLN A 42 -2.44 -16.72 15.24
CA GLN A 42 -3.53 -17.46 14.57
C GLN A 42 -4.40 -18.24 15.56
N ALA A 43 -3.91 -18.51 16.77
CA ALA A 43 -4.67 -19.13 17.84
C ALA A 43 -5.75 -18.20 18.45
N SER A 44 -5.60 -16.89 18.32
CA SER A 44 -6.46 -15.91 19.00
C SER A 44 -7.74 -15.57 18.23
N PHE A 45 -7.81 -15.91 16.94
CA PHE A 45 -8.90 -15.49 16.04
C PHE A 45 -9.35 -16.61 15.09
N PRO A 46 -10.59 -16.55 14.58
CA PRO A 46 -11.07 -17.50 13.58
C PRO A 46 -10.15 -17.57 12.36
N GLY A 47 -9.60 -18.75 12.12
CA GLY A 47 -8.79 -19.05 10.94
C GLY A 47 -9.65 -19.23 9.69
N SER A 48 -9.05 -19.00 8.52
CA SER A 48 -9.72 -19.24 7.24
C SER A 48 -10.13 -20.72 7.10
N GLY A 49 -11.31 -20.98 6.54
CA GLY A 49 -11.89 -22.33 6.37
C GLY A 49 -12.69 -22.88 7.55
N MET A 50 -12.65 -22.25 8.74
CA MET A 50 -13.52 -22.64 9.86
C MET A 50 -15.00 -22.50 9.49
N SER A 51 -15.86 -23.39 10.02
CA SER A 51 -17.31 -23.27 9.86
C SER A 51 -17.90 -22.20 10.78
N GLN A 52 -19.07 -21.67 10.46
CA GLN A 52 -19.79 -20.77 11.37
C GLN A 52 -20.05 -21.42 12.73
N SER A 53 -20.34 -22.72 12.74
CA SER A 53 -20.54 -23.49 13.97
C SER A 53 -19.29 -23.56 14.84
N SER A 54 -18.12 -23.84 14.25
CA SER A 54 -16.84 -23.86 14.98
C SER A 54 -16.46 -22.48 15.51
N VAL A 55 -16.69 -21.43 14.73
CA VAL A 55 -16.45 -20.05 15.21
C VAL A 55 -17.36 -19.73 16.41
N ARG A 56 -18.65 -20.07 16.33
CA ARG A 56 -19.57 -19.85 17.44
C ARG A 56 -19.22 -20.68 18.68
N ALA A 57 -18.75 -21.91 18.50
CA ALA A 57 -18.33 -22.77 19.60
C ALA A 57 -17.12 -22.22 20.35
N SER A 58 -16.16 -21.65 19.63
CA SER A 58 -14.90 -21.15 20.20
C SER A 58 -14.98 -19.70 20.72
N TRP A 59 -15.75 -18.82 20.06
CA TRP A 59 -15.81 -17.38 20.40
C TRP A 59 -17.20 -16.91 20.88
N GLY A 60 -18.21 -17.79 20.91
CA GLY A 60 -19.57 -17.44 21.32
C GLY A 60 -20.39 -16.77 20.22
N ALA A 61 -21.49 -16.13 20.61
CA ALA A 61 -22.34 -15.40 19.67
C ALA A 61 -21.69 -14.06 19.29
N PRO A 62 -21.76 -13.64 18.01
CA PRO A 62 -21.32 -12.31 17.61
C PRO A 62 -22.24 -11.23 18.19
N MET A 63 -21.71 -10.01 18.32
CA MET A 63 -22.48 -8.85 18.77
C MET A 63 -23.46 -8.38 17.69
N GLU A 64 -23.01 -8.40 16.43
CA GLU A 64 -23.82 -8.00 15.27
C GLU A 64 -23.54 -8.93 14.08
N ILE A 65 -24.54 -9.11 13.22
CA ILE A 65 -24.43 -9.89 11.98
C ILE A 65 -24.93 -9.02 10.83
N HIS A 66 -24.12 -8.86 9.79
CA HIS A 66 -24.47 -8.14 8.56
C HIS A 66 -24.50 -9.06 7.33
N GLY A 67 -25.37 -8.75 6.37
CA GLY A 67 -25.53 -9.50 5.12
C GLY A 67 -26.54 -10.67 5.22
N PRO A 68 -26.47 -11.65 4.31
CA PRO A 68 -25.48 -11.78 3.23
C PRO A 68 -25.65 -10.73 2.12
N VAL A 69 -24.54 -10.33 1.49
CA VAL A 69 -24.52 -9.45 0.32
C VAL A 69 -23.72 -10.04 -0.83
N GLY A 70 -24.10 -9.74 -2.07
CA GLY A 70 -23.36 -10.10 -3.27
C GLY A 70 -23.47 -11.56 -3.71
N GLN A 71 -22.65 -11.91 -4.71
CA GLN A 71 -22.51 -13.26 -5.25
C GLN A 71 -21.01 -13.52 -5.52
N PRO A 72 -20.37 -14.47 -4.81
CA PRO A 72 -20.94 -15.36 -3.79
C PRO A 72 -21.41 -14.58 -2.53
N PRO A 73 -22.38 -15.13 -1.76
CA PRO A 73 -22.98 -14.41 -0.64
C PRO A 73 -22.00 -14.28 0.53
N ILE A 74 -21.70 -13.03 0.93
CA ILE A 74 -20.79 -12.73 2.04
C ILE A 74 -21.55 -12.26 3.27
N THR A 75 -21.38 -12.95 4.38
CA THR A 75 -21.92 -12.59 5.71
C THR A 75 -20.80 -12.09 6.62
N GLN A 76 -21.07 -11.09 7.45
CA GLN A 76 -20.09 -10.51 8.37
C GLN A 76 -20.56 -10.69 9.80
N TRP A 77 -19.73 -11.24 10.66
CA TRP A 77 -19.99 -11.36 12.10
C TRP A 77 -19.06 -10.46 12.86
N HIS A 78 -19.62 -9.55 13.65
CA HIS A 78 -18.89 -8.55 14.40
C HIS A 78 -18.73 -9.00 15.85
N TYR A 79 -17.48 -9.16 16.28
CA TYR A 79 -17.10 -9.37 17.67
C TYR A 79 -16.51 -8.08 18.25
N GLN A 80 -16.19 -8.09 19.55
CA GLN A 80 -15.68 -6.91 20.24
C GLN A 80 -14.38 -6.36 19.61
N SER A 81 -13.43 -7.25 19.28
CA SER A 81 -12.09 -6.89 18.80
C SER A 81 -11.82 -7.25 17.34
N PHE A 82 -12.73 -7.93 16.65
CA PHE A 82 -12.54 -8.35 15.26
C PHE A 82 -13.86 -8.55 14.51
N VAL A 83 -13.77 -8.68 13.19
CA VAL A 83 -14.89 -9.01 12.29
C VAL A 83 -14.50 -10.23 11.47
N VAL A 84 -15.41 -11.20 11.39
CA VAL A 84 -15.23 -12.45 10.62
C VAL A 84 -16.13 -12.39 9.39
N TYR A 85 -15.54 -12.63 8.23
CA TYR A 85 -16.24 -12.67 6.95
C TYR A 85 -16.41 -14.13 6.53
N PHE A 86 -17.64 -14.49 6.18
CA PHE A 86 -18.01 -15.82 5.74
C PHE A 86 -18.51 -15.78 4.30
N GLU A 87 -18.05 -16.73 3.50
CA GLU A 87 -18.71 -17.11 2.25
C GLU A 87 -19.47 -18.41 2.51
N GLY A 88 -20.80 -18.36 2.45
CA GLY A 88 -21.63 -19.46 2.94
C GLY A 88 -21.33 -19.79 4.41
N ASP A 89 -20.94 -21.04 4.69
CA ASP A 89 -20.58 -21.49 6.05
C ASP A 89 -19.09 -21.31 6.40
N ARG A 90 -18.24 -20.88 5.45
CA ARG A 90 -16.77 -20.91 5.65
C ARG A 90 -16.21 -19.52 5.89
N VAL A 91 -15.33 -19.40 6.90
CA VAL A 91 -14.53 -18.19 7.10
C VAL A 91 -13.64 -17.97 5.88
N ILE A 92 -13.73 -16.80 5.27
CA ILE A 92 -12.79 -16.37 4.23
C ILE A 92 -11.72 -15.45 4.81
N HIS A 93 -12.11 -14.53 5.70
CA HIS A 93 -11.18 -13.56 6.31
C HIS A 93 -11.60 -13.12 7.71
N THR A 94 -10.60 -12.78 8.53
CA THR A 94 -10.77 -12.15 9.83
C THR A 94 -9.98 -10.85 9.91
N VAL A 95 -10.67 -9.76 10.25
CA VAL A 95 -10.12 -8.39 10.32
C VAL A 95 -10.16 -7.91 11.76
N LEU A 96 -9.01 -7.52 12.29
CA LEU A 96 -8.90 -6.95 13.64
C LEU A 96 -9.41 -5.51 13.64
N LYS A 97 -10.21 -5.15 14.64
CA LYS A 97 -10.64 -3.77 14.86
C LYS A 97 -9.47 -3.02 15.50
N HIS A 98 -9.15 -1.85 14.96
CA HIS A 98 -8.16 -0.97 15.55
C HIS A 98 -8.83 -0.19 16.70
N ASN A 99 -8.33 -0.34 17.93
CA ASN A 99 -8.68 0.59 19.00
C ASN A 99 -7.99 1.92 18.68
N ARG A 100 -8.78 2.97 18.46
CA ARG A 100 -8.25 4.34 18.32
C ARG A 100 -7.85 4.90 19.68
#